data_AF-A0AAN6VF16-F1
#
_entry.id   AF-A0AAN6VF16-F1
#
_cell.length_a   1.000
_cell.length_b   1.000
_cell.length_c   1.000
_cell.angle_alpha   90.00
_cell.angle_beta   90.00
_cell.angle_gamma   90.00
#
_symmetry.space_group_name_H-M   'P 1'
#
loop_
_entity.id
_entity.type
_entity.pdbx_description
1 polymer ?
#
loop_
_entity_poly.entity_id
_entity_poly.type
_entity_poly.pdbx_seq_one_letter_code
_entity_poly.pdbx_strand_id
1 'polypeptide(L)'
;MESISGYYKHWETVSAYRLRRDVLENWSRTEAALHGSHTSGTRRVPEGMLVLNMFNYKDLQRLSILAERLEEAALVVQLNIGTLRDVYEHYQGPIPCGDVAPAIKIRMEKATSRFSLRLQQMIRSLETRHTQLVSLRERLHNGKALYENLLQLRSLQVSRIFAEHGHRSSINMEDIARRTERETVSMHTVTVVTLLFLPATFLGTFFQSGVFQWAETPEIVGDWFFRTDVFRLFMAICVPMTALTLVGWLVVNTSSKMKPRRKASEDDMAAEAMTRSRGLPV
;
A
#
# COMPACT_ATOMS: atom_id res chain seq x y z
N MET A 1 6.55 38.26 -36.70
CA MET A 1 6.70 37.56 -35.40
C MET A 1 5.87 36.26 -35.34
N GLU A 2 5.59 35.58 -36.47
CA GLU A 2 4.66 34.42 -36.49
C GLU A 2 5.27 33.09 -36.94
N SER A 3 6.58 33.01 -37.22
CA SER A 3 7.17 31.81 -37.82
C SER A 3 7.68 30.76 -36.80
N ILE A 4 7.80 31.10 -35.50
CA ILE A 4 8.42 30.20 -34.50
C ILE A 4 7.37 29.38 -33.71
N SER A 5 6.11 29.82 -33.69
CA SER A 5 5.02 29.12 -32.97
C SER A 5 4.60 27.80 -33.63
N GLY A 6 4.68 27.72 -34.97
CA GLY A 6 4.32 26.52 -35.74
C GLY A 6 5.25 25.32 -35.51
N TYR A 7 6.55 25.57 -35.27
CA TYR A 7 7.52 24.51 -35.03
C TYR A 7 7.37 23.87 -33.64
N TYR A 8 6.92 24.62 -32.63
CA TYR A 8 6.73 24.08 -31.28
C TYR A 8 5.55 23.11 -31.18
N LYS A 9 4.46 23.38 -31.91
CA LYS A 9 3.26 22.54 -31.89
C LYS A 9 3.44 21.22 -32.65
N HIS A 10 4.38 21.17 -33.58
CA HIS A 10 4.66 19.95 -34.37
C HIS A 10 5.52 18.94 -33.59
N TRP A 11 6.47 19.36 -32.75
CA TRP A 11 7.30 18.41 -31.99
C TRP A 11 6.55 17.80 -30.80
N GLU A 12 5.62 18.52 -30.15
CA GLU A 12 4.78 17.95 -29.08
C GLU A 12 3.84 16.87 -29.63
N THR A 13 3.27 17.08 -30.81
CA THR A 13 2.40 16.09 -31.43
C THR A 13 3.19 14.86 -31.91
N VAL A 14 4.32 15.05 -32.60
CA VAL A 14 5.15 13.93 -33.06
C VAL A 14 5.76 13.13 -31.90
N SER A 15 6.16 13.80 -30.80
CA SER A 15 6.69 13.12 -29.61
C SER A 15 5.59 12.37 -28.85
N ALA A 16 4.39 12.95 -28.69
CA ALA A 16 3.25 12.28 -28.07
C ALA A 16 2.77 11.06 -28.89
N TYR A 17 2.75 11.16 -30.23
CA TYR A 17 2.41 10.02 -31.10
C TYR A 17 3.45 8.92 -31.04
N ARG A 18 4.75 9.27 -31.00
CA ARG A 18 5.83 8.29 -30.90
C ARG A 18 5.82 7.58 -29.54
N LEU A 19 5.65 8.33 -28.44
CA LEU A 19 5.51 7.73 -27.10
C LEU A 19 4.28 6.81 -27.01
N ARG A 20 3.14 7.22 -27.58
CA ARG A 20 1.91 6.43 -27.57
C ARG A 20 2.05 5.14 -28.37
N ARG A 21 2.73 5.20 -29.51
CA ARG A 21 2.99 4.02 -30.35
C ARG A 21 3.96 3.06 -29.67
N ASP A 22 5.04 3.56 -29.09
CA ASP A 22 6.03 2.72 -28.40
C ASP A 22 5.44 2.08 -27.13
N VAL A 23 4.54 2.79 -26.43
CA VAL A 23 3.76 2.24 -25.31
C VAL A 23 2.80 1.15 -25.79
N LEU A 24 2.07 1.36 -26.89
CA LEU A 24 1.12 0.37 -27.43
C LEU A 24 1.83 -0.87 -28.01
N GLU A 25 2.99 -0.71 -28.65
CA GLU A 25 3.80 -1.82 -29.16
C GLU A 25 4.46 -2.64 -28.05
N ASN A 26 4.85 -2.00 -26.94
CA ASN A 26 5.32 -2.73 -25.77
C ASN A 26 4.16 -3.43 -25.06
N TRP A 27 3.00 -2.80 -24.98
CA TRP A 27 1.82 -3.38 -24.35
C TRP A 27 1.37 -4.66 -25.07
N SER A 28 1.31 -4.64 -26.41
CA SER A 28 0.95 -5.82 -27.21
C SER A 28 1.99 -6.95 -27.14
N ARG A 29 3.29 -6.62 -27.07
CA ARG A 29 4.36 -7.61 -26.84
C ARG A 29 4.26 -8.23 -25.44
N THR A 30 3.93 -7.45 -24.42
CA THR A 30 3.76 -7.98 -23.06
C THR A 30 2.52 -8.87 -22.95
N GLU A 31 1.45 -8.54 -23.66
CA GLU A 31 0.21 -9.33 -23.68
C GLU A 31 0.39 -10.67 -24.43
N ALA A 32 1.14 -10.66 -25.54
CA ALA A 32 1.53 -11.87 -26.26
C ALA A 32 2.46 -12.78 -25.41
N ALA A 33 3.36 -12.19 -24.60
CA ALA A 33 4.20 -12.94 -23.67
C ALA A 33 3.42 -13.53 -22.48
N LEU A 34 2.33 -12.87 -22.05
CA LEU A 34 1.43 -13.35 -21.00
C LEU A 34 0.56 -14.53 -21.45
N HIS A 35 0.15 -14.57 -22.71
CA HIS A 35 -0.65 -15.68 -23.25
C HIS A 35 0.15 -16.93 -23.65
N GLY A 36 1.48 -16.84 -23.72
CA GLY A 36 2.37 -17.95 -24.10
C GLY A 36 2.95 -18.80 -22.95
N SER A 37 2.72 -18.46 -21.68
CA SER A 37 3.34 -19.15 -20.53
C SER A 37 2.31 -19.66 -19.52
N HIS A 38 1.44 -20.55 -19.97
CA HIS A 38 0.57 -21.32 -19.11
C HIS A 38 1.33 -22.51 -18.47
N THR A 39 2.37 -22.26 -17.67
CA THR A 39 2.84 -23.21 -16.65
C THR A 39 3.53 -22.47 -15.51
N SER A 40 3.12 -22.80 -14.28
CA SER A 40 3.85 -22.53 -13.01
C SER A 40 3.71 -21.14 -12.37
N GLY A 41 2.69 -20.98 -11.52
CA GLY A 41 2.87 -20.48 -10.16
C GLY A 41 3.39 -19.06 -9.93
N THR A 42 3.25 -18.11 -10.85
CA THR A 42 3.57 -16.70 -10.59
C THR A 42 2.42 -16.01 -9.86
N ARG A 43 2.63 -15.78 -8.56
CA ARG A 43 1.85 -14.89 -7.69
C ARG A 43 1.61 -13.58 -8.44
N ARG A 44 0.37 -13.32 -8.88
CA ARG A 44 0.00 -12.07 -9.57
C ARG A 44 0.38 -10.91 -8.67
N VAL A 45 1.46 -10.22 -9.03
CA VAL A 45 1.88 -8.99 -8.35
C VAL A 45 0.76 -7.97 -8.60
N PRO A 46 0.12 -7.41 -7.57
CA PRO A 46 -0.97 -6.45 -7.75
C PRO A 46 -0.49 -5.30 -8.65
N GLU A 47 -1.29 -4.85 -9.61
CA GLU A 47 -0.91 -3.81 -10.59
C GLU A 47 -0.32 -2.55 -9.93
N GLY A 48 -0.73 -2.22 -8.70
CA GLY A 48 -0.16 -1.12 -7.91
C GLY A 48 1.34 -1.25 -7.62
N MET A 49 1.89 -2.47 -7.61
CA MET A 49 3.31 -2.75 -7.36
C MET A 49 4.16 -2.73 -8.65
N LEU A 50 3.55 -2.93 -9.82
CA LEU A 50 4.19 -2.69 -11.12
C LEU A 50 4.40 -1.19 -11.40
N VAL A 51 3.48 -0.34 -10.92
CA VAL A 51 3.56 1.12 -11.06
C VAL A 51 4.71 1.74 -10.26
N LEU A 52 5.10 1.12 -9.13
CA LEU A 52 6.30 1.50 -8.36
C LEU A 52 7.60 1.28 -9.15
N ASN A 53 7.61 0.31 -10.07
CA ASN A 53 8.81 -0.03 -10.84
C ASN A 53 9.02 0.91 -12.04
N MET A 54 7.97 1.61 -12.48
CA MET A 54 8.03 2.59 -13.58
C MET A 54 8.68 3.92 -13.14
N PHE A 55 8.72 4.19 -11.83
CA PHE A 55 9.33 5.38 -11.25
C PHE A 55 10.50 4.99 -10.35
N ASN A 56 11.65 4.83 -11.00
CA ASN A 56 12.84 4.26 -10.38
C ASN A 56 13.58 5.31 -9.54
N TYR A 57 13.79 5.00 -8.25
CA TYR A 57 14.66 5.76 -7.35
C TYR A 57 16.05 6.05 -7.95
N LYS A 58 16.54 5.16 -8.83
CA LYS A 58 17.82 5.36 -9.54
C LYS A 58 17.82 6.60 -10.44
N ASP A 59 16.69 6.98 -11.03
CA ASP A 59 16.62 8.15 -11.90
C ASP A 59 16.66 9.44 -11.07
N LEU A 60 16.01 9.45 -9.90
CA LEU A 60 16.12 10.55 -8.94
C LEU A 60 17.56 10.70 -8.41
N GLN A 61 18.23 9.58 -8.14
CA GLN A 61 19.63 9.56 -7.71
C GLN A 61 20.55 10.09 -8.82
N ARG A 62 20.36 9.67 -10.07
CA ARG A 62 21.11 10.20 -11.23
C ARG A 62 20.90 11.70 -11.39
N LEU A 63 19.66 12.17 -11.23
CA LEU A 63 19.34 13.59 -11.32
C LEU A 63 20.06 14.38 -10.21
N SER A 64 20.10 13.85 -8.98
CA SER A 64 20.82 14.47 -7.86
C SER A 64 22.32 14.55 -8.12
N ILE A 65 22.93 13.46 -8.59
CA ILE A 65 24.36 13.45 -8.94
C ILE A 65 24.64 14.46 -10.06
N LEU A 66 23.77 14.56 -11.07
CA LEU A 66 23.91 15.55 -12.13
C LEU A 66 23.82 16.98 -11.58
N ALA A 67 22.93 17.23 -10.61
CA ALA A 67 22.81 18.53 -9.93
C ALA A 67 24.11 18.94 -9.25
N GLU A 68 24.69 18.03 -8.46
CA GLU A 68 25.94 18.24 -7.72
C GLU A 68 27.10 18.52 -8.68
N ARG A 69 27.21 17.75 -9.77
CA ARG A 69 28.23 17.97 -10.80
C ARG A 69 28.08 19.31 -11.50
N LEU A 70 26.85 19.75 -11.73
CA LEU A 70 26.57 21.03 -12.36
C LEU A 70 26.93 22.21 -11.44
N GLU A 71 26.71 22.04 -10.13
CA GLU A 71 27.10 23.01 -9.10
C GLU A 71 28.62 23.11 -8.97
N GLU A 72 29.33 21.98 -8.93
CA GLU A 72 30.79 21.93 -8.96
C GLU A 72 31.34 22.65 -10.21
N ALA A 73 30.78 22.37 -11.39
CA ALA A 73 31.17 23.03 -12.63
C ALA A 73 30.89 24.54 -12.63
N ALA A 74 29.76 24.98 -12.09
CA ALA A 74 29.42 26.39 -11.98
C ALA A 74 30.41 27.14 -11.09
N LEU A 75 30.78 26.56 -9.93
CA LEU A 75 31.77 27.14 -9.01
C LEU A 75 33.15 27.28 -9.68
N VAL A 76 33.61 26.27 -10.41
CA VAL A 76 34.90 26.32 -11.13
C VAL A 76 34.87 27.40 -12.21
N VAL A 77 33.78 27.51 -12.98
CA VAL A 77 33.64 28.58 -13.99
C VAL A 77 33.62 29.97 -13.33
N GLN A 78 32.92 30.12 -12.20
CA GLN A 78 32.88 31.37 -11.45
C GLN A 78 34.26 31.77 -10.94
N LEU A 79 35.03 30.82 -10.39
CA LEU A 79 36.40 31.06 -9.96
C LEU A 79 37.29 31.46 -11.13
N ASN A 80 37.20 30.76 -12.26
CA ASN A 80 37.96 31.08 -13.47
C ASN A 80 37.65 32.48 -14.00
N ILE A 81 36.38 32.91 -13.97
CA ILE A 81 36.00 34.28 -14.32
C ILE A 81 36.70 35.29 -13.38
N GLY A 82 36.73 35.02 -12.08
CA GLY A 82 37.44 35.84 -11.09
C GLY A 82 38.93 35.96 -11.41
N THR A 83 39.62 34.83 -11.57
CA THR A 83 41.06 34.83 -11.88
C THR A 83 41.39 35.56 -13.19
N LEU A 84 40.56 35.40 -14.23
CA LEU A 84 40.73 36.12 -15.49
C LEU A 84 40.54 37.63 -15.29
N ARG A 85 39.62 38.04 -14.42
CA ARG A 85 39.41 39.46 -14.09
C ARG A 85 40.60 40.04 -13.33
N ASP A 86 41.16 39.30 -12.38
CA ASP A 86 42.36 39.72 -11.64
C ASP A 86 43.56 39.85 -12.60
N VAL A 87 43.71 38.91 -13.53
CA VAL A 87 44.72 38.98 -14.61
C VAL A 87 44.46 40.20 -15.50
N TYR A 88 43.22 40.47 -15.87
CA TYR A 88 42.86 41.65 -16.66
C TYR A 88 43.32 42.95 -15.98
N GLU A 89 43.00 43.08 -14.70
CA GLU A 89 43.30 44.26 -13.88
C GLU A 89 44.82 44.43 -13.69
N HIS A 90 45.53 43.33 -13.45
CA HIS A 90 47.00 43.35 -13.34
C HIS A 90 47.68 43.89 -14.61
N TYR A 91 47.21 43.47 -15.80
CA TYR A 91 47.76 43.94 -17.08
C TYR A 91 47.22 45.30 -17.53
N GLN A 92 46.20 45.85 -16.88
CA GLN A 92 45.72 47.22 -17.08
C GLN A 92 46.56 48.27 -16.35
N GLY A 93 47.35 47.86 -15.35
CA GLY A 93 48.25 48.75 -14.63
C GLY A 93 49.30 49.41 -15.55
N PRO A 94 49.83 50.60 -15.18
CA PRO A 94 50.89 51.24 -15.94
C PRO A 94 52.11 50.32 -15.96
N ILE A 95 52.41 49.73 -17.11
CA ILE A 95 53.65 48.99 -17.32
C ILE A 95 54.77 50.03 -17.18
N PRO A 96 55.70 49.88 -16.22
CA PRO A 96 56.85 50.77 -16.10
C PRO A 96 57.77 50.55 -17.30
N CYS A 97 57.43 51.21 -18.40
CA CYS A 97 58.24 51.25 -19.61
C CYS A 97 59.29 52.34 -19.37
N GLY A 98 60.55 51.97 -19.16
CA GLY A 98 61.67 52.92 -19.25
C GLY A 98 61.84 53.46 -20.69
N ASP A 99 62.94 54.14 -20.98
CA ASP A 99 63.26 54.63 -22.33
C ASP A 99 63.39 53.46 -23.32
N VAL A 100 62.27 53.08 -23.95
CA VAL A 100 62.20 52.04 -24.97
C VAL A 100 61.95 52.69 -26.33
N ALA A 101 62.63 52.20 -27.37
CA ALA A 101 62.48 52.69 -28.74
C ALA A 101 61.00 52.75 -29.19
N PRO A 102 60.59 53.82 -29.90
CA PRO A 102 59.17 54.10 -30.20
C PRO A 102 58.47 52.99 -31.01
N ALA A 103 59.21 52.27 -31.87
CA ALA A 103 58.67 51.15 -32.63
C ALA A 103 58.24 49.95 -31.74
N ILE A 104 58.93 49.73 -30.62
CA ILE A 104 58.62 48.64 -29.68
C ILE A 104 57.41 49.03 -28.82
N LYS A 105 57.30 50.31 -28.44
CA LYS A 105 56.15 50.85 -27.70
C LYS A 105 54.82 50.65 -28.43
N ILE A 106 54.77 50.97 -29.73
CA ILE A 106 53.58 50.78 -30.57
C ILE A 106 53.21 49.28 -30.68
N ARG A 107 54.21 48.38 -30.81
CA ARG A 107 53.95 46.93 -30.84
C ARG A 107 53.44 46.41 -29.50
N MET A 108 53.96 46.89 -28.37
CA MET A 108 53.47 46.56 -27.03
C MET A 108 52.03 47.04 -26.85
N GLU A 109 51.72 48.31 -27.14
CA GLU A 109 50.35 48.83 -27.05
C GLU A 109 49.36 48.03 -27.90
N LYS A 110 49.75 47.65 -29.13
CA LYS A 110 48.92 46.81 -30.01
C LYS A 110 48.81 45.35 -29.52
N ALA A 111 49.79 44.84 -28.79
CA ALA A 111 49.74 43.50 -28.20
C ALA A 111 48.87 43.49 -26.93
N THR A 112 49.04 44.47 -26.05
CA THR A 112 48.26 44.65 -24.83
C THR A 112 46.78 44.89 -25.13
N SER A 113 46.45 45.73 -26.12
CA SER A 113 45.07 45.95 -26.56
C SER A 113 44.42 44.70 -27.16
N ARG A 114 45.17 43.89 -27.93
CA ARG A 114 44.66 42.61 -28.45
C ARG A 114 44.46 41.58 -27.36
N PHE A 115 45.36 41.54 -26.38
CA PHE A 115 45.25 40.65 -25.23
C PHE A 115 44.04 41.04 -24.36
N SER A 116 43.89 42.32 -24.03
CA SER A 116 42.78 42.82 -23.20
C SER A 116 41.42 42.57 -23.86
N LEU A 117 41.31 42.76 -25.18
CA LEU A 117 40.11 42.43 -25.94
C LEU A 117 39.76 40.93 -25.86
N ARG A 118 40.74 40.05 -26.10
CA ARG A 118 40.54 38.59 -26.03
C ARG A 118 40.14 38.14 -24.64
N LEU A 119 40.76 38.73 -23.61
CA LEU A 119 40.51 38.35 -22.23
C LEU A 119 39.11 38.80 -21.79
N GLN A 120 38.66 39.99 -22.19
CA GLN A 120 37.27 40.41 -21.99
C GLN A 120 36.26 39.52 -22.76
N GLN A 121 36.57 39.13 -24.00
CA GLN A 121 35.72 38.20 -24.76
C GLN A 121 35.63 36.84 -24.06
N MET A 122 36.75 36.34 -23.53
CA MET A 122 36.79 35.09 -22.78
C MET A 122 35.95 35.20 -21.51
N ILE A 123 36.12 36.24 -20.69
CA ILE A 123 35.32 36.52 -19.50
C ILE A 123 33.82 36.51 -19.85
N ARG A 124 33.38 37.29 -20.85
CA ARG A 124 31.98 37.35 -21.28
C ARG A 124 31.44 35.98 -21.73
N SER A 125 32.27 35.18 -22.39
CA SER A 125 31.88 33.81 -22.81
C SER A 125 31.73 32.86 -21.63
N LEU A 126 32.58 32.98 -20.60
CA LEU A 126 32.47 32.20 -19.37
C LEU A 126 31.26 32.64 -18.55
N GLU A 127 31.00 33.94 -18.45
CA GLU A 127 29.80 34.49 -17.79
C GLU A 127 28.51 33.96 -18.44
N THR A 128 28.48 33.91 -19.77
CA THR A 128 27.35 33.32 -20.51
C THR A 128 27.18 31.84 -20.17
N ARG A 129 28.29 31.08 -20.17
CA ARG A 129 28.26 29.65 -19.80
C ARG A 129 27.85 29.43 -18.35
N HIS A 130 28.30 30.29 -17.43
CA HIS A 130 27.90 30.26 -16.03
C HIS A 130 26.39 30.45 -15.89
N THR A 131 25.82 31.47 -16.53
CA THR A 131 24.37 31.71 -16.51
C THR A 131 23.58 30.53 -17.09
N GLN A 132 24.08 29.90 -18.16
CA GLN A 132 23.47 28.68 -18.71
C GLN A 132 23.50 27.52 -17.71
N LEU A 133 24.63 27.29 -17.03
CA LEU A 133 24.75 26.26 -15.98
C LEU A 133 23.77 26.52 -14.83
N VAL A 134 23.66 27.76 -14.36
CA VAL A 134 22.70 28.14 -13.32
C VAL A 134 21.26 27.90 -13.75
N SER A 135 20.90 28.24 -14.99
CA SER A 135 19.55 28.00 -15.51
C SER A 135 19.22 26.50 -15.63
N LEU A 136 20.20 25.68 -16.02
CA LEU A 136 20.04 24.24 -16.14
C LEU A 136 19.90 23.60 -14.76
N ARG A 137 20.64 24.10 -13.76
CA ARG A 137 20.51 23.69 -12.35
C ARG A 137 19.10 23.94 -11.85
N GLU A 138 18.58 25.14 -12.08
CA GLU A 138 17.24 25.52 -11.64
C GLU A 138 16.17 24.64 -12.30
N ARG A 139 16.28 24.40 -13.61
CA ARG A 139 15.38 23.49 -14.33
C ARG A 139 15.44 22.07 -13.78
N LEU A 140 16.63 21.59 -13.47
CA LEU A 140 16.84 20.25 -12.93
C LEU A 140 16.27 20.12 -11.51
N HIS A 141 16.48 21.13 -10.66
CA HIS A 141 15.91 21.20 -9.32
C HIS A 141 14.37 21.19 -9.37
N ASN A 142 13.78 22.02 -10.24
CA ASN A 142 12.33 22.04 -10.45
C ASN A 142 11.80 20.70 -10.98
N GLY A 143 12.53 20.05 -11.89
CA GLY A 143 12.20 18.70 -12.37
C GLY A 143 12.24 17.65 -11.25
N LYS A 144 13.23 17.72 -10.35
CA LYS A 144 13.35 16.86 -9.17
C LYS A 144 12.15 17.04 -8.24
N ALA A 145 11.81 18.28 -7.90
CA ALA A 145 10.68 18.60 -7.03
C ALA A 145 9.35 18.11 -7.61
N LEU A 146 9.11 18.31 -8.92
CA LEU A 146 7.92 17.78 -9.59
C LEU A 146 7.86 16.25 -9.53
N TYR A 147 8.99 15.57 -9.71
CA TYR A 147 9.08 14.12 -9.61
C TYR A 147 8.74 13.62 -8.21
N GLU A 148 9.31 14.24 -7.17
CA GLU A 148 9.02 13.90 -5.77
C GLU A 148 7.54 14.12 -5.42
N ASN A 149 6.95 15.22 -5.86
CA ASN A 149 5.52 15.48 -5.68
C ASN A 149 4.64 14.43 -6.36
N LEU A 150 4.98 14.02 -7.59
CA LEU A 150 4.24 12.98 -8.30
C LEU A 150 4.33 11.65 -7.56
N LEU A 151 5.52 11.30 -7.06
CA LEU A 151 5.74 10.08 -6.29
C LEU A 151 4.93 10.10 -4.99
N GLN A 152 4.91 11.23 -4.26
CA GLN A 152 4.10 11.40 -3.06
C GLN A 152 2.60 11.28 -3.35
N LEU A 153 2.08 11.98 -4.37
CA LEU A 153 0.68 11.90 -4.76
C LEU A 153 0.25 10.46 -5.06
N ARG A 154 1.10 9.70 -5.76
CA ARG A 154 0.83 8.29 -6.05
C ARG A 154 0.89 7.41 -4.80
N SER A 155 1.82 7.66 -3.88
CA SER A 155 1.88 6.93 -2.60
C SER A 155 0.60 7.13 -1.77
N LEU A 156 0.06 8.35 -1.75
CA LEU A 156 -1.21 8.67 -1.09
C LEU A 156 -2.39 7.98 -1.77
N GLN A 157 -2.42 7.93 -3.10
CA GLN A 157 -3.45 7.21 -3.85
C GLN A 157 -3.44 5.71 -3.52
N VAL A 158 -2.26 5.09 -3.48
CA VAL A 158 -2.11 3.68 -3.09
C VAL A 158 -2.62 3.47 -1.67
N SER A 159 -2.17 4.29 -0.70
CA SER A 159 -2.65 4.20 0.68
C SER A 159 -4.17 4.34 0.80
N ARG A 160 -4.78 5.23 0.00
CA ARG A 160 -6.22 5.43 -0.03
C ARG A 160 -6.95 4.18 -0.54
N ILE A 161 -6.47 3.60 -1.64
CA ILE A 161 -7.03 2.36 -2.22
C ILE A 161 -6.93 1.21 -1.20
N PHE A 162 -5.79 1.06 -0.53
CA PHE A 162 -5.62 0.05 0.53
C PHE A 162 -6.55 0.28 1.72
N ALA A 163 -6.70 1.52 2.17
CA ALA A 163 -7.63 1.87 3.25
C ALA A 163 -9.08 1.60 2.86
N GLU A 164 -9.47 1.93 1.64
CA GLU A 164 -10.81 1.67 1.11
C GLU A 164 -11.10 0.17 1.00
N HIS A 165 -10.14 -0.61 0.47
CA HIS A 165 -10.26 -2.06 0.42
C HIS A 165 -10.30 -2.68 1.83
N GLY A 166 -9.50 -2.18 2.77
CA GLY A 166 -9.53 -2.61 4.16
C GLY A 166 -10.88 -2.31 4.82
N HIS A 167 -11.42 -1.11 4.60
CA HIS A 167 -12.73 -0.72 5.12
C HIS A 167 -13.85 -1.57 4.52
N ARG A 168 -13.85 -1.77 3.20
CA ARG A 168 -14.85 -2.62 2.52
C ARG A 168 -14.73 -4.08 2.92
N SER A 169 -13.52 -4.59 3.12
CA SER A 169 -13.30 -5.92 3.66
C SER A 169 -13.84 -6.05 5.07
N SER A 170 -13.68 -5.03 5.93
CA SER A 170 -14.22 -5.02 7.28
C SER A 170 -15.75 -5.06 7.29
N ILE A 171 -16.40 -4.25 6.45
CA ILE A 171 -17.86 -4.24 6.31
C ILE A 171 -18.35 -5.61 5.82
N ASN A 172 -17.72 -6.15 4.78
CA ASN A 172 -18.08 -7.47 4.26
C ASN A 172 -17.88 -8.57 5.31
N MET A 173 -16.83 -8.48 6.12
CA MET A 173 -16.55 -9.43 7.21
C MET A 173 -17.59 -9.34 8.32
N GLU A 174 -18.06 -8.13 8.65
CA GLU A 174 -19.17 -7.94 9.59
C GLU A 174 -20.45 -8.60 9.06
N ASP A 175 -20.77 -8.41 7.78
CA ASP A 175 -21.94 -9.03 7.15
C ASP A 175 -21.84 -10.56 7.14
N ILE A 176 -20.67 -11.12 6.83
CA ILE A 176 -20.42 -12.56 6.91
C ILE A 176 -20.61 -13.04 8.35
N ALA A 177 -20.02 -12.37 9.34
CA ALA A 177 -20.15 -12.73 10.76
C ALA A 177 -21.62 -12.72 11.21
N ARG A 178 -22.41 -11.71 10.82
CA ARG A 178 -23.85 -11.64 11.12
C ARG A 178 -24.64 -12.79 10.47
N ARG A 179 -24.30 -13.18 9.24
CA ARG A 179 -24.92 -14.33 8.56
C ARG A 179 -24.55 -15.63 9.27
N THR A 180 -23.28 -15.82 9.61
CA THR A 180 -22.79 -16.99 10.36
C THR A 180 -23.43 -17.07 11.75
N GLU A 181 -23.63 -15.95 12.44
CA GLU A 181 -24.35 -15.91 13.72
C GLU A 181 -25.78 -16.45 13.56
N ARG A 182 -26.50 -15.98 12.54
CA ARG A 182 -27.87 -16.46 12.26
C ARG A 182 -27.90 -17.94 11.91
N GLU A 183 -27.00 -18.42 11.06
CA GLU A 183 -26.87 -19.85 10.74
C GLU A 183 -26.57 -20.69 12.00
N THR A 184 -25.73 -20.17 12.90
CA THR A 184 -25.43 -20.82 14.19
C THR A 184 -26.66 -20.89 15.09
N VAL A 185 -27.47 -19.83 15.17
CA VAL A 185 -28.73 -19.82 15.94
C VAL A 185 -29.75 -20.82 15.37
N SER A 186 -29.87 -20.91 14.04
CA SER A 186 -30.70 -21.93 13.40
C SER A 186 -30.21 -23.35 13.70
N MET A 187 -28.90 -23.60 13.64
CA MET A 187 -28.30 -24.89 13.96
C MET A 187 -28.57 -25.32 15.42
N HIS A 188 -28.45 -24.38 16.36
CA HIS A 188 -28.82 -24.63 17.75
C HIS A 188 -30.30 -24.96 17.93
N THR A 189 -31.19 -24.29 17.18
CA THR A 189 -32.64 -24.53 17.24
C THR A 189 -32.99 -25.96 16.80
N VAL A 190 -32.44 -26.41 15.66
CA VAL A 190 -32.64 -27.80 15.17
C VAL A 190 -32.15 -28.81 16.21
N THR A 191 -30.99 -28.57 16.81
CA THR A 191 -30.42 -29.45 17.84
C THR A 191 -31.35 -29.57 19.06
N VAL A 192 -31.92 -28.46 19.54
CA VAL A 192 -32.90 -28.47 20.65
C VAL A 192 -34.12 -29.31 20.30
N VAL A 193 -34.67 -29.14 19.10
CA VAL A 193 -35.82 -29.90 18.62
C VAL A 193 -35.50 -31.41 18.60
N THR A 194 -34.34 -31.80 18.09
CA THR A 194 -33.93 -33.21 18.07
C THR A 194 -33.73 -33.79 19.48
N LEU A 195 -33.13 -33.03 20.41
CA LEU A 195 -32.91 -33.47 21.79
C LEU A 195 -34.21 -33.66 22.58
N LEU A 196 -35.28 -32.95 22.21
CA LEU A 196 -36.60 -33.11 22.81
C LEU A 196 -37.33 -34.35 22.26
N PHE A 197 -37.24 -34.60 20.95
CA PHE A 197 -37.92 -35.74 20.33
C PHE A 197 -37.21 -37.07 20.58
N LEU A 198 -35.89 -37.10 20.73
CA LEU A 198 -35.12 -38.35 20.84
C LEU A 198 -35.52 -39.22 22.05
N PRO A 199 -35.69 -38.69 23.28
CA PRO A 199 -36.19 -39.45 24.43
C PRO A 199 -37.63 -39.94 24.25
N ALA A 200 -38.50 -39.08 23.69
CA ALA A 200 -39.89 -39.43 23.44
C ALA A 200 -40.01 -40.58 22.43
N THR A 201 -39.19 -40.55 21.38
CA THR A 201 -39.15 -41.60 20.35
C THR A 201 -38.59 -42.90 20.93
N PHE A 202 -37.52 -42.84 21.73
CA PHE A 202 -36.96 -44.01 22.42
C PHE A 202 -38.01 -44.68 23.33
N LEU A 203 -38.72 -43.88 24.14
CA LEU A 203 -39.78 -44.38 25.01
C LEU A 203 -40.95 -44.96 24.22
N GLY A 204 -41.43 -44.28 23.17
CA GLY A 204 -42.47 -44.81 22.29
C GLY A 204 -42.11 -46.19 21.73
N THR A 205 -40.89 -46.34 21.24
CA THR A 205 -40.36 -47.63 20.75
C THR A 205 -40.22 -48.66 21.87
N PHE A 206 -39.76 -48.24 23.05
CA PHE A 206 -39.60 -49.12 24.22
C PHE A 206 -40.94 -49.68 24.70
N PHE A 207 -41.99 -48.86 24.77
CA PHE A 207 -43.35 -49.32 25.09
C PHE A 207 -43.95 -50.18 23.98
N GLN A 208 -43.67 -49.86 22.70
CA GLN A 208 -44.08 -50.70 21.57
C GLN A 208 -43.37 -52.05 21.53
N SER A 209 -42.14 -52.15 22.03
CA SER A 209 -41.34 -53.40 22.02
C SER A 209 -41.90 -54.51 22.92
N GLY A 210 -42.92 -54.22 23.75
CA GLY A 210 -43.58 -55.22 24.58
C GLY A 210 -42.78 -55.65 25.81
N VAL A 211 -41.74 -54.91 26.21
CA VAL A 211 -40.93 -55.18 27.42
C VAL A 211 -41.76 -55.21 28.70
N PHE A 212 -42.91 -54.53 28.74
CA PHE A 212 -43.88 -54.61 29.82
C PHE A 212 -44.98 -55.64 29.50
N GLN A 213 -44.74 -56.92 29.83
CA GLN A 213 -45.80 -57.92 29.92
C GLN A 213 -46.40 -57.87 31.33
N TRP A 214 -47.59 -57.30 31.45
CA TRP A 214 -48.35 -57.32 32.70
C TRP A 214 -49.28 -58.53 32.73
N ALA A 215 -49.30 -59.21 33.86
CA ALA A 215 -49.95 -60.49 34.10
C ALA A 215 -51.40 -60.52 33.59
N GLU A 216 -51.72 -61.64 32.96
CA GLU A 216 -52.99 -62.00 32.35
C GLU A 216 -54.19 -61.71 33.25
N THR A 217 -55.24 -61.11 32.67
CA THR A 217 -56.62 -61.53 32.98
C THR A 217 -57.50 -61.20 31.77
N PRO A 218 -58.52 -62.04 31.53
CA PRO A 218 -58.91 -62.43 30.18
C PRO A 218 -59.79 -61.40 29.50
N GLU A 219 -59.68 -61.44 28.17
CA GLU A 219 -60.64 -61.10 27.13
C GLU A 219 -61.90 -60.34 27.55
N ILE A 220 -62.16 -59.20 26.88
CA ILE A 220 -63.25 -59.04 25.90
C ILE A 220 -63.42 -57.55 25.54
N VAL A 221 -63.23 -57.29 24.24
CA VAL A 221 -64.05 -56.44 23.35
C VAL A 221 -64.25 -54.96 23.70
N GLY A 222 -63.77 -54.11 22.78
CA GLY A 222 -64.67 -53.14 22.15
C GLY A 222 -64.63 -51.68 22.58
N ASP A 223 -63.73 -51.25 23.45
CA ASP A 223 -63.52 -49.83 23.72
C ASP A 223 -62.04 -49.52 23.93
N TRP A 224 -61.59 -48.38 23.42
CA TRP A 224 -60.22 -47.90 23.59
C TRP A 224 -59.98 -47.56 25.08
N PHE A 225 -59.68 -48.56 25.90
CA PHE A 225 -59.34 -48.36 27.31
C PHE A 225 -57.97 -47.70 27.43
N PHE A 226 -57.98 -46.37 27.54
CA PHE A 226 -56.82 -45.57 27.90
C PHE A 226 -56.38 -45.97 29.32
N ARG A 227 -55.40 -46.88 29.45
CA ARG A 227 -54.85 -47.26 30.77
C ARG A 227 -54.00 -46.11 31.31
N THR A 228 -54.61 -45.33 32.20
CA THR A 228 -54.02 -44.17 32.88
C THR A 228 -52.75 -44.51 33.65
N ASP A 229 -52.59 -45.74 34.16
CA ASP A 229 -51.41 -46.17 34.89
C ASP A 229 -50.15 -46.28 34.01
N VAL A 230 -50.28 -46.80 32.79
CA VAL A 230 -49.17 -46.88 31.81
C VAL A 230 -48.80 -45.48 31.34
N PHE A 231 -49.79 -44.63 31.09
CA PHE A 231 -49.59 -43.24 30.74
C PHE A 231 -48.88 -42.46 31.87
N ARG A 232 -49.23 -42.72 33.13
CA ARG A 232 -48.59 -42.11 34.31
C ARG A 232 -47.14 -42.55 34.47
N LEU A 233 -46.82 -43.82 34.23
CA LEU A 233 -45.44 -44.33 34.32
C LEU A 233 -44.59 -43.85 33.14
N PHE A 234 -45.16 -43.79 31.93
CA PHE A 234 -44.57 -43.14 30.76
C PHE A 234 -44.24 -41.67 31.06
N MET A 235 -45.20 -40.91 31.58
CA MET A 235 -45.02 -39.49 31.89
C MET A 235 -43.98 -39.28 33.01
N ALA A 236 -43.98 -40.15 34.03
CA ALA A 236 -43.02 -40.10 35.13
C ALA A 236 -41.56 -40.35 34.71
N ILE A 237 -41.31 -41.08 33.62
CA ILE A 237 -39.95 -41.33 33.08
C ILE A 237 -39.59 -40.34 31.97
N CYS A 238 -40.56 -39.96 31.14
CA CYS A 238 -40.37 -39.03 30.03
C CYS A 238 -40.02 -37.62 30.50
N VAL A 239 -40.71 -37.12 31.53
CA VAL A 239 -40.48 -35.78 32.09
C VAL A 239 -39.05 -35.61 32.64
N PRO A 240 -38.51 -36.50 33.49
CA PRO A 240 -37.13 -36.34 33.99
C PRO A 240 -36.09 -36.51 32.88
N MET A 241 -36.29 -37.40 31.90
CA MET A 241 -35.38 -37.50 30.75
C MET A 241 -35.34 -36.21 29.94
N THR A 242 -36.51 -35.62 29.67
CA THR A 242 -36.62 -34.35 28.94
C THR A 242 -36.05 -33.18 29.75
N ALA A 243 -36.26 -33.19 31.07
CA ALA A 243 -35.67 -32.19 31.96
C ALA A 243 -34.14 -32.31 31.98
N LEU A 244 -33.57 -33.52 32.00
CA LEU A 244 -32.12 -33.74 32.02
C LEU A 244 -31.47 -33.29 30.71
N THR A 245 -32.10 -33.54 29.55
CA THR A 245 -31.59 -33.07 28.25
C THR A 245 -31.66 -31.54 28.14
N LEU A 246 -32.74 -30.91 28.63
CA LEU A 246 -32.87 -29.46 28.69
C LEU A 246 -31.85 -28.81 29.65
N VAL A 247 -31.63 -29.39 30.84
CA VAL A 247 -30.65 -28.90 31.81
C VAL A 247 -29.23 -29.01 31.25
N GLY A 248 -28.87 -30.15 30.65
CA GLY A 248 -27.57 -30.32 30.00
C GLY A 248 -27.33 -29.26 28.91
N TRP A 249 -28.35 -28.95 28.10
CA TRP A 249 -28.26 -27.90 27.09
C TRP A 249 -28.15 -26.49 27.69
N LEU A 250 -28.94 -26.17 28.72
CA LEU A 250 -28.87 -24.88 29.41
C LEU A 250 -27.49 -24.66 30.05
N VAL A 251 -26.89 -25.70 30.64
CA VAL A 251 -25.54 -25.65 31.20
C VAL A 251 -24.50 -25.36 30.12
N VAL A 252 -24.58 -25.99 28.95
CA VAL A 252 -23.65 -25.73 27.83
C VAL A 252 -23.84 -24.32 27.25
N ASN A 253 -25.08 -23.87 27.08
CA ASN A 253 -25.39 -22.54 26.53
C ASN A 253 -25.08 -21.39 27.50
N THR A 254 -25.18 -21.62 28.81
CA THR A 254 -24.73 -20.64 29.82
C THR A 254 -23.20 -20.63 29.93
N SER A 255 -22.56 -21.81 29.83
CA SER A 255 -21.10 -21.92 29.84
C SER A 255 -20.42 -21.30 28.62
N SER A 256 -21.07 -21.32 27.45
CA SER A 256 -20.55 -20.64 26.24
C SER A 256 -20.62 -19.12 26.36
N LYS A 257 -21.66 -18.57 26.99
CA LYS A 257 -21.83 -17.13 27.25
C LYS A 257 -20.86 -16.56 28.30
N MET A 258 -20.36 -17.39 29.21
CA MET A 258 -19.42 -16.97 30.26
C MET A 258 -17.95 -17.01 29.82
N LYS A 259 -17.64 -17.48 28.61
CA LYS A 259 -16.26 -17.59 28.10
C LYS A 259 -15.73 -16.42 27.23
N PRO A 260 -16.19 -15.15 27.36
CA PRO A 260 -15.45 -14.01 26.80
C PRO A 260 -14.66 -13.19 27.83
N ARG A 261 -14.80 -13.40 29.16
CA ARG A 261 -14.11 -12.54 30.17
C ARG A 261 -12.70 -12.97 30.58
N ARG A 262 -12.28 -14.23 30.33
CA ARG A 262 -10.93 -14.68 30.74
C ARG A 262 -9.82 -14.12 29.84
N LYS A 263 -10.08 -13.88 28.56
CA LYS A 263 -9.10 -13.27 27.64
C LYS A 263 -8.94 -11.77 27.87
N ALA A 264 -10.03 -11.04 28.11
CA ALA A 264 -9.97 -9.61 28.46
C ALA A 264 -9.12 -9.35 29.72
N SER A 265 -9.24 -10.21 30.74
CA SER A 265 -8.43 -10.12 31.96
C SER A 265 -6.95 -10.44 31.74
N GLU A 266 -6.59 -11.29 30.76
CA GLU A 266 -5.19 -11.61 30.43
C GLU A 266 -4.55 -10.48 29.61
N ASP A 267 -5.30 -9.90 28.66
CA ASP A 267 -4.84 -8.79 27.82
C ASP A 267 -4.66 -7.49 28.64
N ASP A 268 -5.57 -7.21 29.58
CA ASP A 268 -5.47 -6.05 30.49
C ASP A 268 -4.25 -6.18 31.44
N MET A 269 -4.01 -7.37 32.00
CA MET A 269 -2.82 -7.62 32.84
C MET A 269 -1.52 -7.55 32.04
N ALA A 270 -1.50 -8.01 30.78
CA ALA A 270 -0.33 -7.91 29.92
C ALA A 270 -0.03 -6.45 29.53
N ALA A 271 -1.06 -5.65 29.24
CA ALA A 271 -0.94 -4.23 28.94
C ALA A 271 -0.41 -3.43 30.15
N GLU A 272 -0.89 -3.73 31.36
CA GLU A 272 -0.44 -3.08 32.60
C GLU A 272 1.01 -3.48 32.98
N ALA A 273 1.41 -4.72 32.70
CA ALA A 273 2.80 -5.15 32.87
C ALA A 273 3.77 -4.43 31.92
N MET A 274 3.35 -4.19 30.66
CA MET A 274 4.15 -3.48 29.66
C MET A 274 4.28 -1.98 29.94
N THR A 275 3.23 -1.33 30.47
CA THR A 275 3.30 0.09 30.86
C THR A 275 4.17 0.28 32.10
N ARG A 276 4.10 -0.65 33.07
CA ARG A 276 4.97 -0.63 34.25
C ARG A 276 6.45 -0.83 33.90
N SER A 277 6.77 -1.63 32.87
CA SER A 277 8.16 -1.83 32.43
C SER A 277 8.73 -0.62 31.67
N ARG A 278 7.88 0.24 31.08
CA ARG A 278 8.30 1.47 30.37
C ARG A 278 8.41 2.71 31.26
N GLY A 279 7.92 2.64 32.49
CA GLY A 279 7.88 3.77 33.43
C GLY A 279 9.10 3.91 34.36
N LEU A 280 10.21 3.20 34.12
CA LEU A 280 11.44 3.40 34.89
C LEU A 280 12.25 4.55 34.28
N PRO A 281 12.42 5.69 34.98
CA PRO A 281 13.28 6.76 34.52
C PRO A 281 14.75 6.33 34.65
N VAL A 282 15.49 6.44 33.54
CA VAL A 282 16.94 6.61 33.53
C VAL A 282 17.22 7.91 32.80
#